data_AF-A0A831XG96-F1
#
_entry.id   AF-A0A831XG96-F1
#
_cell.length_a   1.000
_cell.length_b   1.000
_cell.length_c   1.000
_cell.angle_alpha   90.00
_cell.angle_beta   90.00
_cell.angle_gamma   90.00
#
_symmetry.space_group_name_H-M   'P 1'
#
loop_
_entity.id
_entity.type
_entity.pdbx_description
1 polymer ?
#
loop_
_entity_poly.entity_id
_entity_poly.type
_entity_poly.pdbx_seq_one_letter_code
_entity_poly.pdbx_strand_id
1 'polypeptide(L)' 'FAGAFLGLLLRQRKLPFGPYLALGGVLAFFFGEALWEAYLRLLGLGM' A
#
# COMPACT_ATOMS: atom_id res chain seq x y z
N PHE A 1 -11.56 -8.03 11.32
CA PHE A 1 -12.48 -7.42 10.34
C PHE A 1 -13.24 -6.20 10.87
N ALA A 2 -13.70 -6.18 12.13
CA ALA A 2 -14.47 -5.05 12.70
C ALA A 2 -13.76 -3.67 12.61
N GLY A 3 -12.45 -3.60 12.84
CA GLY A 3 -11.69 -2.34 12.76
C GLY A 3 -11.62 -1.73 11.36
N ALA A 4 -11.55 -2.54 10.30
CA ALA A 4 -11.57 -2.06 8.92
C ALA A 4 -12.94 -1.48 8.54
N PHE A 5 -14.01 -2.08 9.07
CA PHE A 5 -15.38 -1.62 8.86
C PHE A 5 -15.68 -0.30 9.59
N LEU A 6 -15.23 -0.18 10.84
CA LEU A 6 -15.30 1.06 11.61
C LEU A 6 -14.48 2.20 10.96
N GLY A 7 -13.27 1.89 10.49
CA GLY A 7 -12.42 2.86 9.79
C GLY A 7 -13.01 3.39 8.48
N LEU A 8 -13.81 2.59 7.77
CA LEU A 8 -14.56 3.03 6.59
C LEU A 8 -15.79 3.88 6.96
N LEU A 9 -16.51 3.51 8.02
CA LEU A 9 -17.72 4.20 8.48
C LEU A 9 -17.44 5.59 9.09
N LEU A 10 -16.31 5.73 9.78
CA LEU A 10 -15.87 6.99 10.42
C LEU A 10 -15.06 7.91 9.48
N ARG A 11 -14.88 7.53 8.21
CA ARG A 11 -14.06 8.27 7.25
C ARG A 11 -14.76 9.54 6.75
N GLN A 12 -14.59 10.64 7.49
CA GLN A 12 -15.10 11.99 7.19
C GLN A 12 -14.63 12.55 5.83
N ARG A 13 -13.47 12.11 5.32
CA ARG A 13 -12.92 12.50 4.00
C ARG A 13 -13.01 11.33 3.03
N LYS A 14 -13.94 11.40 2.07
CA LYS A 14 -13.97 10.52 0.88
C LYS A 14 -12.71 10.75 0.04
N LEU A 15 -11.60 10.14 0.46
CA LEU A 15 -10.38 10.10 -0.34
C LEU A 15 -10.71 9.26 -1.59
N PRO A 16 -10.38 9.74 -2.80
CA PRO A 16 -10.67 8.99 -4.03
C PRO A 16 -9.82 7.73 -4.06
N PHE A 17 -10.37 6.62 -3.56
CA PHE A 17 -9.65 5.36 -3.37
C PHE A 17 -9.13 4.79 -4.70
N GLY A 18 -9.93 4.91 -5.77
CA GLY A 18 -9.59 4.40 -7.10
C GLY A 18 -8.24 4.91 -7.63
N PRO A 19 -8.03 6.23 -7.75
CA PRO A 19 -6.76 6.79 -8.21
C PRO A 19 -5.55 6.35 -7.39
N TYR A 20 -5.63 6.37 -6.05
CA TYR A 20 -4.50 5.96 -5.20
C TYR A 20 -4.24 4.45 -5.27
N LEU A 21 -5.30 3.64 -5.35
CA LEU A 21 -5.18 2.20 -5.51
C LEU A 21 -4.57 1.86 -6.88
N ALA A 22 -4.99 2.54 -7.95
CA ALA A 22 -4.44 2.34 -9.27
C ALA A 22 -2.96 2.69 -9.31
N LEU A 23 -2.55 3.81 -8.71
CA LEU A 23 -1.14 4.18 -8.59
C LEU A 23 -0.33 3.14 -7.81
N GLY A 24 -0.82 2.72 -6.64
CA GLY A 24 -0.17 1.66 -5.85
C GLY A 24 -0.09 0.33 -6.60
N GLY A 25 -1.14 -0.02 -7.35
CA GLY A 25 -1.21 -1.24 -8.16
C GLY A 25 -0.24 -1.22 -9.34
N VAL A 26 -0.14 -0.10 -10.06
CA VAL A 26 0.85 0.07 -11.14
C VAL A 26 2.27 -0.03 -10.59
N LEU A 27 2.55 0.65 -9.48
CA LEU A 27 3.87 0.58 -8.83
C LEU A 27 4.21 -0.84 -8.36
N ALA A 28 3.26 -1.54 -7.72
CA ALA A 28 3.46 -2.91 -7.29
C ALA A 28 3.62 -3.88 -8.47
N PHE A 29 2.88 -3.68 -9.56
CA PHE A 29 2.94 -4.53 -10.75
C PHE A 29 4.30 -4.43 -11.46
N PHE A 30 4.83 -3.22 -11.63
CA PHE A 30 6.10 -3.03 -12.35
C PHE A 30 7.34 -3.07 -11.46
N PHE A 31 7.21 -2.71 -10.18
CA PHE A 31 8.36 -2.52 -9.28
C PHE A 31 8.22 -3.27 -7.94
N GLY A 32 7.24 -4.16 -7.77
CA GLY A 32 6.97 -4.82 -6.49
C GLY A 32 8.19 -5.54 -5.91
N GLU A 33 8.86 -6.36 -6.72
CA GLU A 33 10.08 -7.09 -6.30
C GLU A 33 11.22 -6.13 -5.93
N ALA A 34 11.46 -5.11 -6.76
CA ALA A 34 12.48 -4.10 -6.47
C ALA A 34 12.16 -3.30 -5.20
N LEU A 35 10.88 -3.02 -4.94
CA LEU A 35 10.41 -2.35 -3.73
C LEU A 35 10.64 -3.22 -2.50
N TRP A 36 10.39 -4.53 -2.63
CA TRP A 36 10.59 -5.51 -1.57
C TRP A 36 12.08 -5.73 -1.25
N GLU A 37 12.91 -5.92 -2.27
CA GLU A 37 14.37 -6.02 -2.11
C GLU A 37 14.95 -4.77 -1.48
N ALA A 38 14.54 -3.57 -1.93
CA ALA A 38 14.98 -2.31 -1.34
C ALA A 38 14.56 -2.18 0.13
N TYR A 39 13.33 -2.58 0.46
CA TYR A 39 12.82 -2.57 1.84
C TYR A 39 13.58 -3.55 2.73
N LEU A 40 13.83 -4.77 2.27
CA LEU A 40 14.58 -5.78 3.01
C LEU A 40 16.05 -5.37 3.18
N ARG A 41 16.67 -4.78 2.17
CA ARG A 41 18.03 -4.20 2.27
C ARG A 41 18.08 -3.06 3.28
N LEU A 42 17.08 -2.18 3.28
CA LEU A 42 16.96 -1.11 4.28
C LEU A 42 16.89 -1.67 5.70
N LEU A 43 16.22 -2.81 5.88
CA LEU A 43 16.13 -3.52 7.15
C LEU A 43 17.38 -4.38 7.47
N GLY A 44 18.37 -4.45 6.57
CA GLY A 44 19.56 -5.29 6.74
C GLY A 44 19.30 -6.79 6.58
N LEU A 45 18.15 -7.16 6.01
CA LEU A 45 17.70 -8.54 5.79
C LEU A 45 17.84 -9.00 4.34
N GLY A 46 18.10 -8.07 3.41
CA GLY A 46 18.37 -8.37 2.01
C GLY A 46 19.86 -8.57 1.76
N MET A 47 20.22 -9.58 0.96
CA MET A 47 21.58 -9.79 0.44
C MET A 47 21.99 -8.71 -0.58
#